data_AF-A0A959B8V6-F1
#
_entry.id   AF-A0A959B8V6-F1
#
_cell.length_a   1.000
_cell.length_b   1.000
_cell.length_c   1.000
_cell.angle_alpha   90.00
_cell.angle_beta   90.00
_cell.angle_gamma   90.00
#
_symmetry.space_group_name_H-M   'P 1'
#
loop_
_entity.id
_entity.type
_entity.pdbx_description
1 polymer ?
#
loop_
_entity_poly.entity_id
_entity_poly.type
_entity_poly.pdbx_seq_one_letter_code
_entity_poly.pdbx_strand_id
1 'polypeptide(L)'
;MPTILQTKTTLKRKVSDNIGNVLKELGVLVNPSQEAFNTLVSLEAAFKRLESQRMQGNIAREQMNVEYGSITARLLGFIDSLEEEDVLLLRLMQQEIFEHILVVAKSEARAAYLQQFFPSDYFRNLCYDSSARPLPATGIDIILYDDTPAPGPNEKDELLLHYLENTDAVVLYFGRHSPLVWEYPEKAYATNSIFSLHARIKEMTEYLKYKDAFEQQKQNGHD
;
A
#
# COMPACT_ATOMS: atom_id res chain seq x y z
N MET A 1 0.63 9.76 -2.60
CA MET A 1 -0.74 9.99 -2.12
C MET A 1 -1.70 9.89 -3.27
N PRO A 2 -2.42 8.76 -3.37
CA PRO A 2 -3.79 8.83 -3.79
C PRO A 2 -4.53 9.69 -2.79
N THR A 3 -4.41 11.00 -3.00
CA THR A 3 -5.29 11.96 -2.37
C THR A 3 -6.71 11.53 -2.69
N ILE A 4 -7.67 11.96 -1.89
CA ILE A 4 -9.07 11.75 -2.24
C ILE A 4 -9.35 12.16 -3.71
N LEU A 5 -8.61 13.16 -4.23
CA LEU A 5 -8.62 13.55 -5.63
C LEU A 5 -8.17 12.45 -6.62
N GLN A 6 -7.10 11.70 -6.36
CA GLN A 6 -6.67 10.58 -7.22
C GLN A 6 -7.66 9.40 -7.15
N THR A 7 -8.18 9.11 -5.95
CA THR A 7 -9.23 8.09 -5.74
C THR A 7 -10.48 8.46 -6.52
N LYS A 8 -10.94 9.72 -6.41
CA LYS A 8 -12.03 10.28 -7.21
C LYS A 8 -11.77 10.12 -8.70
N THR A 9 -10.57 10.49 -9.16
CA THR A 9 -10.18 10.38 -10.58
C THR A 9 -10.24 8.93 -11.08
N THR A 10 -9.76 7.99 -10.27
CA THR A 10 -9.75 6.56 -10.59
C THR A 10 -11.16 5.99 -10.66
N LEU A 11 -11.99 6.29 -9.66
CA LEU A 11 -13.40 5.86 -9.62
C LEU A 11 -14.17 6.42 -10.81
N LYS A 12 -14.01 7.72 -11.11
CA LYS A 12 -14.65 8.36 -12.28
C LYS A 12 -14.26 7.70 -13.61
N ARG A 13 -13.00 7.30 -13.79
CA ARG A 13 -12.58 6.54 -14.98
C ARG A 13 -13.27 5.18 -15.07
N LYS A 14 -13.46 4.49 -13.94
CA LYS A 14 -14.12 3.17 -13.90
C LYS A 14 -15.64 3.24 -14.10
N VAL A 15 -16.27 4.41 -13.89
CA VAL A 15 -17.73 4.58 -14.05
C VAL A 15 -18.19 4.27 -15.49
N SER A 16 -17.40 4.64 -16.51
CA SER A 16 -17.72 4.34 -17.91
C SER A 16 -17.71 2.86 -18.23
N ASP A 17 -16.93 2.08 -17.48
CA ASP A 17 -16.71 0.67 -17.76
C ASP A 17 -17.74 -0.19 -17.04
N ASN A 18 -17.93 0.03 -15.73
CA ASN A 18 -18.85 -0.77 -14.93
C ASN A 18 -19.28 -0.05 -13.64
N ILE A 19 -20.47 0.56 -13.68
CA ILE A 19 -21.10 1.21 -12.52
C ILE A 19 -21.23 0.27 -11.32
N GLY A 20 -21.60 -1.00 -11.55
CA GLY A 20 -21.78 -1.98 -10.49
C GLY A 20 -20.49 -2.26 -9.71
N ASN A 21 -19.35 -2.30 -10.39
CA ASN A 21 -18.05 -2.47 -9.74
C ASN A 21 -17.65 -1.22 -8.94
N VAL A 22 -17.91 -0.03 -9.48
CA VAL A 22 -17.63 1.23 -8.77
C VAL A 22 -18.48 1.34 -7.50
N LEU A 23 -19.77 0.99 -7.56
CA LEU A 23 -20.65 0.98 -6.39
C LEU A 23 -20.15 0.01 -5.31
N LYS A 24 -19.73 -1.21 -5.69
CA LYS A 24 -19.10 -2.16 -4.75
C LYS A 24 -17.81 -1.62 -4.13
N GLU A 25 -16.96 -0.98 -4.94
CA GLU A 25 -15.69 -0.40 -4.49
C GLU A 25 -15.95 0.73 -3.49
N LEU A 26 -16.94 1.58 -3.76
CA LEU A 26 -17.44 2.62 -2.86
C LEU A 26 -18.06 2.04 -1.58
N GLY A 27 -18.79 0.91 -1.66
CA GLY A 27 -19.40 0.25 -0.50
C GLY A 27 -18.39 -0.22 0.55
N VAL A 28 -17.15 -0.44 0.13
CA VAL A 28 -16.03 -0.79 1.02
C VAL A 28 -15.21 0.45 1.41
N LEU A 29 -15.33 1.55 0.67
CA LEU A 29 -14.50 2.75 0.84
C LEU A 29 -15.17 3.83 1.70
N VAL A 30 -16.47 4.03 1.55
CA VAL A 30 -17.25 5.05 2.28
C VAL A 30 -17.52 4.55 3.70
N ASN A 31 -17.29 5.42 4.68
CA ASN A 31 -17.50 5.12 6.09
C ASN A 31 -19.00 4.93 6.39
N PRO A 32 -19.45 3.77 6.91
CA PRO A 32 -20.85 3.50 7.21
C PRO A 32 -21.51 4.46 8.20
N SER A 33 -20.71 5.18 9.00
CA SER A 33 -21.20 6.13 10.00
C SER A 33 -21.48 7.52 9.43
N GLN A 34 -21.11 7.78 8.16
CA GLN A 34 -21.23 9.09 7.53
C GLN A 34 -22.50 9.22 6.69
N GLU A 35 -22.99 10.45 6.53
CA GLU A 35 -24.19 10.72 5.73
C GLU A 35 -23.99 10.32 4.25
N ALA A 36 -22.77 10.44 3.73
CA ALA A 36 -22.39 9.99 2.39
C ALA A 36 -22.74 8.51 2.14
N PHE A 37 -22.73 7.66 3.17
CA PHE A 37 -23.09 6.25 3.04
C PHE A 37 -24.57 6.05 2.68
N ASN A 38 -25.47 6.89 3.20
CA ASN A 38 -26.90 6.83 2.87
C ASN A 38 -27.15 7.16 1.39
N THR A 39 -26.38 8.11 0.86
CA THR A 39 -26.40 8.46 -0.57
C THR A 39 -25.92 7.29 -1.43
N LEU A 40 -24.85 6.61 -1.00
CA LEU A 40 -24.35 5.41 -1.66
C LEU A 40 -25.37 4.27 -1.67
N VAL A 41 -25.98 3.96 -0.52
CA VAL A 41 -27.03 2.93 -0.42
C VAL A 41 -28.21 3.24 -1.35
N SER A 42 -28.59 4.50 -1.46
CA SER A 42 -29.64 4.96 -2.37
C SER A 42 -29.28 4.76 -3.86
N LEU A 43 -28.02 5.01 -4.23
CA LEU A 43 -27.50 4.77 -5.58
C LEU A 43 -27.46 3.27 -5.90
N GLU A 44 -26.99 2.44 -4.97
CA GLU A 44 -26.99 0.98 -5.12
C GLU A 44 -28.40 0.43 -5.33
N ALA A 45 -29.37 0.91 -4.53
CA ALA A 45 -30.75 0.49 -4.65
C ALA A 45 -31.37 0.93 -5.98
N ALA A 46 -31.04 2.12 -6.49
CA ALA A 46 -31.47 2.57 -7.81
C ALA A 46 -30.89 1.68 -8.92
N PHE A 47 -29.60 1.38 -8.87
CA PHE A 47 -28.93 0.53 -9.85
C PHE A 47 -29.46 -0.90 -9.86
N LYS A 48 -29.63 -1.51 -8.68
CA LYS A 48 -30.22 -2.86 -8.55
C LYS A 48 -31.65 -2.93 -9.10
N ARG A 49 -32.46 -1.90 -8.90
CA ARG A 49 -33.82 -1.82 -9.46
C ARG A 49 -33.81 -1.78 -10.99
N LEU A 50 -32.96 -0.94 -11.57
CA LEU A 50 -32.81 -0.85 -13.02
C LEU A 50 -32.38 -2.19 -13.63
N GLU A 51 -31.37 -2.85 -13.03
CA GLU A 51 -30.91 -4.18 -13.45
C GLU A 51 -32.02 -5.24 -13.35
N SER A 52 -32.80 -5.23 -12.27
CA SER A 52 -33.94 -6.13 -12.10
C SER A 52 -35.03 -5.91 -13.15
N GLN A 53 -35.39 -4.65 -13.43
CA GLN A 53 -36.39 -4.32 -14.46
C GLN A 53 -35.92 -4.73 -15.85
N ARG A 54 -34.63 -4.54 -16.16
CA ARG A 54 -34.00 -5.02 -17.39
C ARG A 54 -34.11 -6.53 -17.53
N MET A 55 -33.75 -7.28 -16.49
CA MET A 55 -33.81 -8.75 -16.50
C MET A 55 -35.24 -9.28 -16.69
N GLN A 56 -36.23 -8.57 -16.13
CA GLN A 56 -37.65 -8.92 -16.28
C GLN A 56 -38.25 -8.49 -17.62
N GLY A 57 -37.52 -7.73 -18.45
CA GLY A 57 -38.05 -7.18 -19.70
C GLY A 57 -39.10 -6.09 -19.52
N ASN A 58 -39.17 -5.48 -18.33
CA ASN A 58 -40.20 -4.53 -17.94
C ASN A 58 -39.88 -3.07 -18.29
N ILE A 59 -38.77 -2.82 -19.00
CA ILE A 59 -38.30 -1.48 -19.36
C ILE A 59 -37.90 -1.42 -20.82
N ALA A 60 -38.39 -0.38 -21.51
CA ALA A 60 -37.99 -0.09 -22.89
C ALA A 60 -36.52 0.38 -22.94
N ARG A 61 -35.82 0.06 -24.03
CA ARG A 61 -34.38 0.37 -24.18
C ARG A 61 -34.06 1.86 -24.06
N GLU A 62 -34.92 2.73 -24.56
CA GLU A 62 -34.75 4.18 -24.46
C GLU A 62 -34.84 4.66 -23.01
N GLN A 63 -35.85 4.16 -22.28
CA GLN A 63 -36.02 4.47 -20.87
C GLN A 63 -34.86 3.92 -20.02
N MET A 64 -34.37 2.73 -20.35
CA MET A 64 -33.17 2.16 -19.73
C MET A 64 -31.96 3.08 -19.90
N ASN A 65 -31.72 3.60 -21.11
CA ASN A 65 -30.58 4.50 -21.36
C ASN A 65 -30.70 5.80 -20.55
N VAL A 66 -31.91 6.36 -20.44
CA VAL A 66 -32.18 7.56 -19.65
C VAL A 66 -31.91 7.31 -18.17
N GLU A 67 -32.45 6.21 -17.61
CA GLU A 67 -32.25 5.88 -16.19
C GLU A 67 -30.79 5.54 -15.89
N TYR A 68 -30.13 4.77 -16.76
CA TYR A 68 -28.70 4.46 -16.64
C TYR A 68 -27.85 5.75 -16.67
N GLY A 69 -28.14 6.66 -17.61
CA GLY A 69 -27.46 7.95 -17.69
C GLY A 69 -27.69 8.81 -16.44
N SER A 70 -28.90 8.81 -15.89
CA SER A 70 -29.22 9.51 -14.64
C SER A 70 -28.45 8.94 -13.45
N ILE A 71 -28.39 7.61 -13.30
CA ILE A 71 -27.59 6.96 -12.25
C ILE A 71 -26.11 7.28 -12.42
N THR A 72 -25.60 7.26 -13.65
CA THR A 72 -24.21 7.62 -13.99
C THR A 72 -23.88 9.03 -13.53
N ALA A 73 -24.71 10.01 -13.90
CA ALA A 73 -24.49 11.41 -13.54
C ALA A 73 -24.53 11.62 -12.02
N ARG A 74 -25.48 10.99 -11.33
CA ARG A 74 -25.58 11.06 -9.85
C ARG A 74 -24.39 10.39 -9.16
N LEU A 75 -23.90 9.27 -9.69
CA LEU A 75 -22.71 8.59 -9.16
C LEU A 75 -21.46 9.46 -9.35
N LEU A 76 -21.28 10.08 -10.51
CA LEU A 76 -20.17 11.02 -10.74
C LEU A 76 -20.25 12.21 -9.78
N GLY A 77 -21.44 12.80 -9.61
CA GLY A 77 -21.66 13.89 -8.66
C GLY A 77 -21.37 13.48 -7.21
N PHE A 78 -21.76 12.27 -6.81
CA PHE A 78 -21.44 11.71 -5.50
C PHE A 78 -19.92 11.52 -5.32
N ILE A 79 -19.23 10.97 -6.32
CA ILE A 79 -17.77 10.83 -6.26
C ILE A 79 -17.12 12.21 -6.11
N ASP A 80 -17.60 13.23 -6.82
CA ASP A 80 -17.05 14.59 -6.72
C ASP A 80 -17.32 15.23 -5.35
N SER A 81 -18.41 14.88 -4.67
CA SER A 81 -18.76 15.44 -3.35
C SER A 81 -18.05 14.75 -2.17
N LEU A 82 -17.42 13.59 -2.34
CA LEU A 82 -16.78 12.88 -1.23
C LEU A 82 -15.67 13.71 -0.57
N GLU A 83 -15.68 13.82 0.75
CA GLU A 83 -14.62 14.47 1.52
C GLU A 83 -13.74 13.43 2.24
N GLU A 84 -12.58 13.85 2.77
CA GLU A 84 -11.64 12.90 3.39
C GLU A 84 -12.27 12.16 4.58
N GLU A 85 -13.17 12.83 5.32
CA GLU A 85 -13.91 12.27 6.44
C GLU A 85 -14.99 11.25 6.06
N ASP A 86 -15.46 11.29 4.80
CA ASP A 86 -16.43 10.32 4.26
C ASP A 86 -15.79 8.96 3.97
N VAL A 87 -14.47 8.90 3.93
CA VAL A 87 -13.71 7.73 3.46
C VAL A 87 -13.01 7.05 4.63
N LEU A 88 -13.02 5.72 4.63
CA LEU A 88 -12.24 4.94 5.59
C LEU A 88 -10.74 5.17 5.33
N LEU A 89 -10.11 5.96 6.21
CA LEU A 89 -8.70 6.35 6.16
C LEU A 89 -7.75 5.14 5.97
N LEU A 90 -8.07 4.03 6.64
CA LEU A 90 -7.34 2.76 6.56
C LEU A 90 -7.16 2.24 5.12
N ARG A 91 -8.04 2.60 4.18
CA ARG A 91 -7.97 2.15 2.78
C ARG A 91 -7.22 3.12 1.86
N LEU A 92 -7.25 4.42 2.13
CA LEU A 92 -6.31 5.37 1.51
C LEU A 92 -4.86 4.97 1.85
N MET A 93 -4.67 4.40 3.04
CA MET A 93 -3.38 3.90 3.51
C MET A 93 -2.94 2.54 2.95
N GLN A 94 -3.82 1.76 2.31
CA GLN A 94 -3.47 0.43 1.77
C GLN A 94 -2.58 0.47 0.52
N GLN A 95 -2.38 1.64 -0.09
CA GLN A 95 -1.47 1.82 -1.24
C GLN A 95 -0.17 2.53 -0.87
N GLU A 96 -0.03 3.03 0.36
CA GLU A 96 1.17 3.70 0.81
C GLU A 96 1.96 2.78 1.74
N ILE A 97 3.26 2.68 1.46
CA ILE A 97 4.24 2.09 2.37
C ILE A 97 4.57 3.22 3.36
N PHE A 98 3.95 3.19 4.54
CA PHE A 98 4.20 4.16 5.63
C PHE A 98 5.42 3.79 6.46
N GLU A 99 5.90 2.57 6.25
CA GLU A 99 7.06 2.01 6.89
C GLU A 99 8.25 2.95 6.68
N HIS A 100 8.92 3.28 7.77
CA HIS A 100 10.17 4.03 7.70
C HIS A 100 11.23 3.07 7.17
N ILE A 101 11.66 3.31 5.93
CA ILE A 101 12.67 2.47 5.28
C ILE A 101 14.01 3.20 5.35
N LEU A 102 14.99 2.55 5.97
CA LEU A 102 16.38 2.98 5.91
C LEU A 102 17.09 2.22 4.79
N VAL A 103 17.47 2.93 3.73
CA VAL A 103 18.34 2.43 2.67
C VAL A 103 19.80 2.64 3.07
N VAL A 104 20.50 1.55 3.36
CA VAL A 104 21.92 1.55 3.71
C VAL A 104 22.73 1.10 2.50
N ALA A 105 23.58 1.99 1.98
CA ALA A 105 24.53 1.68 0.94
C ALA A 105 25.96 1.98 1.42
N LYS A 106 26.95 1.23 0.94
CA LYS A 106 28.36 1.46 1.35
C LYS A 106 29.03 2.66 0.66
N SER A 107 28.34 3.34 -0.26
CA SER A 107 28.84 4.54 -0.94
C SER A 107 27.73 5.47 -1.43
N GLU A 108 28.04 6.77 -1.52
CA GLU A 108 27.11 7.79 -2.04
C GLU A 108 26.65 7.49 -3.47
N ALA A 109 27.57 7.06 -4.34
CA ALA A 109 27.23 6.71 -5.72
C ALA A 109 26.21 5.57 -5.78
N ARG A 110 26.29 4.62 -4.85
CA ARG A 110 25.36 3.49 -4.78
C ARG A 110 24.02 3.90 -4.19
N ALA A 111 24.00 4.75 -3.16
CA ALA A 111 22.77 5.35 -2.65
C ALA A 111 22.02 6.13 -3.75
N ALA A 112 22.74 6.96 -4.52
CA ALA A 112 22.17 7.72 -5.63
C ALA A 112 21.62 6.82 -6.75
N TYR A 113 22.26 5.68 -7.01
CA TYR A 113 21.73 4.67 -7.94
C TYR A 113 20.42 4.07 -7.44
N LEU A 114 20.36 3.65 -6.17
CA LEU A 114 19.15 3.05 -5.60
C LEU A 114 17.99 4.04 -5.55
N GLN A 115 18.26 5.31 -5.26
CA GLN A 115 17.26 6.35 -5.19
C GLN A 115 16.39 6.49 -6.45
N GLN A 116 16.94 6.16 -7.62
CA GLN A 116 16.22 6.22 -8.90
C GLN A 116 15.03 5.25 -8.97
N PHE A 117 15.04 4.19 -8.14
CA PHE A 117 13.99 3.17 -8.13
C PHE A 117 12.89 3.43 -7.09
N PHE A 118 13.07 4.42 -6.22
CA PHE A 118 12.12 4.75 -5.15
C PHE A 118 11.52 6.14 -5.37
N PRO A 119 10.51 6.28 -6.25
CA PRO A 119 9.83 7.55 -6.43
C PRO A 119 9.12 7.98 -5.15
N SER A 120 9.30 9.24 -4.75
CA SER A 120 8.75 9.83 -3.52
C SER A 120 7.22 9.81 -3.45
N ASP A 121 6.55 9.72 -4.61
CA ASP A 121 5.09 9.57 -4.69
C ASP A 121 4.57 8.26 -4.07
N TYR A 122 5.41 7.22 -4.06
CA TYR A 122 5.13 5.87 -3.56
C TYR A 122 5.87 5.53 -2.26
N PHE A 123 7.05 6.12 -2.06
CA PHE A 123 7.98 5.81 -0.98
C PHE A 123 8.31 7.08 -0.19
N ARG A 124 7.42 7.45 0.75
CA ARG A 124 7.44 8.76 1.43
C ARG A 124 8.44 8.86 2.58
N ASN A 125 8.63 7.75 3.30
CA ASN A 125 9.42 7.71 4.52
C ASN A 125 10.74 6.96 4.29
N LEU A 126 11.45 7.29 3.21
CA LEU A 126 12.78 6.75 2.95
C LEU A 126 13.88 7.67 3.47
N CYS A 127 14.80 7.07 4.22
CA CYS A 127 16.07 7.68 4.55
C CYS A 127 17.19 6.91 3.85
N TYR A 128 18.18 7.63 3.33
CA TYR A 128 19.37 7.04 2.73
C TYR A 128 20.56 7.29 3.64
N ASP A 129 21.31 6.23 3.92
CA ASP A 129 22.61 6.33 4.56
C ASP A 129 23.69 5.76 3.63
N SER A 130 24.78 6.52 3.56
CA SER A 130 25.99 6.13 2.84
C SER A 130 27.27 6.30 3.67
N SER A 131 27.10 6.49 4.98
CA SER A 131 28.21 6.72 5.90
C SER A 131 29.08 5.49 6.13
N ALA A 132 28.59 4.30 5.73
CA ALA A 132 29.16 3.00 6.05
C ALA A 132 29.37 2.77 7.56
N ARG A 133 28.54 3.44 8.38
CA ARG A 133 28.55 3.33 9.84
C ARG A 133 27.18 2.91 10.34
N PRO A 134 27.10 2.18 11.46
CA PRO A 134 25.82 1.83 12.06
C PRO A 134 25.08 3.10 12.50
N LEU A 135 23.86 3.25 12.01
CA LEU A 135 22.94 4.30 12.46
C LEU A 135 21.93 3.74 13.45
N PRO A 136 21.46 4.55 14.42
CA PRO A 136 20.32 4.18 15.24
C PRO A 136 19.09 3.92 14.34
N ALA A 137 18.56 2.71 14.41
CA ALA A 137 17.38 2.30 13.63
C ALA A 137 16.07 2.42 14.44
N THR A 138 16.01 3.35 15.40
CA THR A 138 14.82 3.55 16.24
C THR A 138 13.68 4.10 15.39
N GLY A 139 12.55 3.39 15.36
CA GLY A 139 11.39 3.77 14.53
C GLY A 139 11.56 3.44 13.05
N ILE A 140 12.60 2.69 12.67
CA ILE A 140 12.76 2.12 11.33
C ILE A 140 12.09 0.75 11.30
N ASP A 141 11.23 0.53 10.31
CA ASP A 141 10.48 -0.72 10.15
C ASP A 141 11.24 -1.70 9.24
N ILE A 142 11.87 -1.17 8.19
CA ILE A 142 12.60 -1.95 7.18
C ILE A 142 13.98 -1.31 6.94
N ILE A 143 15.02 -2.13 7.00
CA ILE A 143 16.38 -1.75 6.60
C ILE A 143 16.69 -2.43 5.27
N LEU A 144 16.87 -1.64 4.23
CA LEU A 144 17.31 -2.12 2.92
C LEU A 144 18.83 -2.02 2.84
N TYR A 145 19.50 -3.17 2.97
CA TYR A 145 20.95 -3.26 3.00
C TYR A 145 21.50 -3.64 1.63
N ASP A 146 22.14 -2.70 0.94
CA ASP A 146 22.82 -2.99 -0.33
C ASP A 146 24.25 -3.50 -0.06
N ASP A 147 24.56 -4.70 -0.56
CA ASP A 147 25.85 -5.33 -0.28
C ASP A 147 27.01 -4.68 -1.01
N THR A 148 26.78 -3.77 -1.97
CA THR A 148 27.79 -3.34 -2.94
C THR A 148 28.68 -2.21 -2.41
N PRO A 149 30.02 -2.38 -2.39
CA PRO A 149 30.76 -3.57 -2.81
C PRO A 149 30.70 -4.69 -1.75
N ALA A 150 30.50 -5.93 -2.24
CA ALA A 150 30.42 -7.11 -1.39
C ALA A 150 31.70 -7.25 -0.54
N PRO A 151 31.58 -7.68 0.72
CA PRO A 151 32.75 -7.96 1.55
C PRO A 151 33.62 -9.04 0.89
N GLY A 152 34.92 -9.00 1.18
CA GLY A 152 35.84 -10.05 0.73
C GLY A 152 35.43 -11.44 1.25
N PRO A 153 35.93 -12.55 0.67
CA PRO A 153 35.54 -13.92 1.03
C PRO A 153 35.74 -14.30 2.52
N ASN A 154 36.61 -13.56 3.23
CA ASN A 154 36.93 -13.79 4.65
C ASN A 154 36.60 -12.57 5.53
N GLU A 155 35.95 -11.57 4.96
CA GLU A 155 35.60 -10.34 5.67
C GLU A 155 34.17 -10.48 6.20
N LYS A 156 34.00 -10.22 7.51
CA LYS A 156 32.68 -10.19 8.10
C LYS A 156 32.01 -8.87 7.74
N ASP A 157 30.76 -8.92 7.31
CA ASP A 157 29.96 -7.72 7.08
C ASP A 157 29.45 -7.19 8.43
N GLU A 158 30.31 -6.49 9.17
CA GLU A 158 30.03 -5.98 10.52
C GLU A 158 28.85 -5.03 10.54
N LEU A 159 28.64 -4.27 9.46
CA LEU A 159 27.52 -3.33 9.36
C LEU A 159 26.20 -4.07 9.19
N LEU A 160 26.15 -5.10 8.34
CA LEU A 160 24.98 -5.97 8.23
C LEU A 160 24.69 -6.67 9.56
N LEU A 161 25.71 -7.24 10.21
CA LEU A 161 25.57 -7.90 11.51
C LEU A 161 25.02 -6.94 12.57
N HIS A 162 25.49 -5.70 12.60
CA HIS A 162 24.96 -4.70 13.51
C HIS A 162 23.43 -4.55 13.36
N TYR A 163 22.94 -4.39 12.14
CA TYR A 163 21.51 -4.27 11.89
C TYR A 163 20.73 -5.55 12.18
N LEU A 164 21.33 -6.73 12.01
CA LEU A 164 20.70 -8.00 12.34
C LEU A 164 20.62 -8.27 13.85
N GLU A 165 21.60 -7.80 14.63
CA GLU A 165 21.68 -8.10 16.07
C GLU A 165 21.10 -7.00 16.97
N ASN A 166 21.14 -5.73 16.54
CA ASN A 166 20.92 -4.58 17.45
C ASN A 166 19.68 -3.74 17.12
N THR A 167 18.79 -4.23 16.25
CA THR A 167 17.56 -3.53 15.87
C THR A 167 16.36 -4.46 15.92
N ASP A 168 15.14 -3.93 15.86
CA ASP A 168 13.93 -4.74 15.69
C ASP A 168 13.42 -4.72 14.23
N ALA A 169 14.05 -3.90 13.38
CA ALA A 169 13.68 -3.71 11.99
C ALA A 169 13.96 -4.96 11.15
N VAL A 170 13.10 -5.23 10.17
CA VAL A 170 13.33 -6.30 9.20
C VAL A 170 14.43 -5.86 8.22
N VAL A 171 15.40 -6.73 7.94
CA VAL A 171 16.50 -6.47 7.02
C VAL A 171 16.23 -7.12 5.66
N LEU A 172 16.10 -6.28 4.64
CA LEU A 172 16.08 -6.69 3.23
C LEU A 172 17.49 -6.59 2.65
N TYR A 173 18.16 -7.73 2.50
CA TYR A 173 19.48 -7.84 1.90
C TYR A 173 19.38 -7.77 0.38
N PHE A 174 20.00 -6.77 -0.23
CA PHE A 174 20.09 -6.59 -1.67
C PHE A 174 21.51 -6.86 -2.17
N GLY A 175 21.72 -8.03 -2.79
CA GLY A 175 23.07 -8.48 -3.13
C GLY A 175 23.12 -9.85 -3.81
N ARG A 176 24.33 -10.38 -4.00
CA ARG A 176 24.52 -11.66 -4.72
C ARG A 176 24.33 -12.89 -3.83
N HIS A 177 24.88 -12.88 -2.62
CA HIS A 177 24.77 -13.98 -1.67
C HIS A 177 25.15 -13.50 -0.27
N SER A 178 24.29 -13.72 0.73
CA SER A 178 24.65 -13.57 2.14
C SER A 178 24.31 -14.86 2.89
N PRO A 179 25.30 -15.55 3.48
CA PRO A 179 25.06 -16.74 4.29
C PRO A 179 24.31 -16.40 5.59
N LEU A 180 24.43 -15.15 6.06
CA LEU A 180 23.81 -14.69 7.32
C LEU A 180 22.28 -14.65 7.25
N VAL A 181 21.69 -14.58 6.06
CA VAL A 181 20.22 -14.54 5.90
C VAL A 181 19.55 -15.78 6.49
N TRP A 182 20.22 -16.94 6.42
CA TRP A 182 19.69 -18.20 6.95
C TRP A 182 19.75 -18.31 8.47
N GLU A 183 20.61 -17.51 9.11
CA GLU A 183 20.77 -17.48 10.57
C GLU A 183 19.68 -16.62 11.25
N TYR A 184 19.00 -15.75 10.48
CA TYR A 184 17.98 -14.82 10.96
C TYR A 184 16.66 -14.93 10.15
N PRO A 185 15.99 -16.10 10.12
CA PRO A 185 14.86 -16.35 9.21
C PRO A 185 13.62 -15.46 9.46
N GLU A 186 13.46 -14.94 10.67
CA GLU A 186 12.40 -14.00 11.07
C GLU A 186 12.71 -12.53 10.76
N LYS A 187 13.96 -12.22 10.38
CA LYS A 187 14.45 -10.84 10.30
C LYS A 187 15.16 -10.52 8.99
N ALA A 188 15.82 -11.48 8.35
CA ALA A 188 16.61 -11.27 7.14
C ALA A 188 15.95 -11.90 5.92
N TYR A 189 15.80 -11.13 4.85
CA TYR A 189 15.28 -11.63 3.57
C TYR A 189 16.13 -11.13 2.42
N ALA A 190 16.46 -12.01 1.48
CA ALA A 190 17.32 -11.69 0.34
C ALA A 190 16.52 -11.33 -0.91
N THR A 191 17.07 -10.40 -1.70
CA THR A 191 16.62 -10.07 -3.05
C THR A 191 17.81 -9.65 -3.90
N ASN A 192 17.73 -9.90 -5.21
CA ASN A 192 18.83 -9.66 -6.15
C ASN A 192 18.39 -8.89 -7.41
N SER A 193 17.14 -8.45 -7.47
CA SER A 193 16.62 -7.59 -8.54
C SER A 193 15.75 -6.47 -7.98
N ILE A 194 15.67 -5.34 -8.67
CA ILE A 194 14.80 -4.21 -8.28
C ILE A 194 13.32 -4.63 -8.27
N PHE A 195 12.91 -5.46 -9.24
CA PHE A 195 11.55 -6.01 -9.26
C PHE A 195 11.25 -6.82 -8.01
N SER A 196 12.14 -7.75 -7.67
CA SER A 196 12.01 -8.58 -6.46
C SER A 196 12.09 -7.74 -5.19
N LEU A 197 12.88 -6.67 -5.18
CA LEU A 197 13.01 -5.73 -4.07
C LEU A 197 11.68 -5.04 -3.77
N HIS A 198 11.01 -4.49 -4.78
CA HIS A 198 9.71 -3.84 -4.60
C HIS A 198 8.64 -4.83 -4.14
N ALA A 199 8.63 -6.04 -4.69
CA ALA A 199 7.72 -7.09 -4.25
C ALA A 199 7.97 -7.47 -2.78
N ARG A 200 9.24 -7.62 -2.36
CA ARG A 200 9.60 -7.95 -0.98
C ARG A 200 9.26 -6.86 0.00
N ILE A 201 9.50 -5.59 -0.35
CA ILE A 201 9.08 -4.46 0.51
C ILE A 201 7.57 -4.51 0.73
N LYS A 202 6.78 -4.74 -0.32
CA LYS A 202 5.33 -4.85 -0.20
C LYS A 202 4.92 -6.04 0.68
N GLU A 203 5.48 -7.21 0.46
CA GLU A 203 5.20 -8.40 1.28
C GLU A 203 5.55 -8.15 2.76
N MET A 204 6.69 -7.52 3.05
CA MET A 204 7.11 -7.21 4.42
C MET A 204 6.21 -6.16 5.06
N THR A 205 5.84 -5.13 4.32
CA THR A 205 4.86 -4.10 4.74
C THR A 205 3.53 -4.74 5.15
N GLU A 206 3.01 -5.66 4.32
CA GLU A 206 1.77 -6.38 4.64
C GLU A 206 1.93 -7.29 5.87
N TYR A 207 3.07 -7.96 6.00
CA TYR A 207 3.39 -8.80 7.15
C TYR A 207 3.49 -8.01 8.46
N LEU A 208 4.17 -6.86 8.47
CA LEU A 208 4.30 -6.01 9.65
C LEU A 208 2.93 -5.51 10.13
N LYS A 209 2.07 -5.06 9.20
CA LYS A 209 0.67 -4.70 9.52
C LYS A 209 -0.11 -5.85 10.15
N TYR A 210 0.06 -7.07 9.64
CA TYR A 210 -0.55 -8.27 10.22
C TYR A 210 -0.03 -8.55 11.63
N LYS A 211 1.29 -8.45 11.83
CA LYS A 211 1.95 -8.67 13.13
C LYS A 211 1.44 -7.68 14.18
N ASP A 212 1.39 -6.39 13.85
CA ASP A 212 0.90 -5.35 14.75
C ASP A 212 -0.56 -5.56 15.14
N ALA A 213 -1.41 -5.90 14.17
CA ALA A 213 -2.82 -6.19 14.42
C ALA A 213 -3.00 -7.41 15.35
N PHE A 214 -2.17 -8.44 15.17
CA PHE A 214 -2.18 -9.62 16.02
C PHE A 214 -1.71 -9.31 17.45
N GLU A 215 -0.67 -8.49 17.60
CA GLU A 215 -0.16 -8.06 18.92
C GLU A 215 -1.19 -7.21 19.67
N GLN A 216 -1.89 -6.30 18.99
CA GLN A 216 -2.97 -5.51 19.58
C GLN A 216 -4.16 -6.37 20.04
N GLN A 217 -4.55 -7.38 19.26
CA GLN A 217 -5.60 -8.33 19.66
C GLN A 217 -5.21 -9.12 20.91
N LYS A 218 -3.94 -9.52 21.01
CA LYS A 218 -3.42 -10.22 22.18
C LYS A 218 -3.42 -9.36 23.45
N GLN A 219 -3.16 -8.07 23.31
CA GLN A 219 -3.22 -7.10 24.42
C GLN A 219 -4.66 -6.82 24.87
N ASN A 220 -5.61 -6.75 23.93
CA ASN A 220 -7.02 -6.47 24.21
C ASN A 220 -7.85 -7.71 24.63
N GLY A 221 -7.31 -8.92 24.48
CA GLY A 221 -7.95 -10.19 24.87
C GLY A 221 -7.64 -10.66 26.30
N HIS A 222 -7.02 -9.80 27.12
CA HIS A 222 -6.67 -10.08 28.52
C HIS A 222 -7.45 -9.27 29.56
N ASP A 223 -8.53 -8.59 29.16
CA ASP A 223 -9.59 -8.06 30.03
C ASP A 223 -10.85 -8.94 29.93
#